data_AF-A0A3M1E6T3-F1
#
_entry.id   AF-A0A3M1E6T3-F1
#
_cell.length_a   1.000
_cell.length_b   1.000
_cell.length_c   1.000
_cell.angle_alpha   90.00
_cell.angle_beta   90.00
_cell.angle_gamma   90.00
#
_symmetry.space_group_name_H-M   'P 1'
#
loop_
_entity.id
_entity.type
_entity.pdbx_description
1 polymer ?
#
loop_
_entity_poly.entity_id
_entity_poly.type
_entity_poly.pdbx_seq_one_letter_code
_entity_poly.pdbx_strand_id
1 'polypeptide(L)'
;PVLKDLQRRGFLAGTDEHRRLSGCSELFLRWELGYSDRLREALGLKRCRWQKGRNLKELPAAIERLAAEEGILVGGELGACLLLGTEEDIGQATLHCRGDMLRLMLRLELVPDPEGPVHLLQRFGMNDRWRGWQPFPAPLADPLFLHAEIAAVLPHREELLRQIYDRYLQPRLTDVQEGKG
;
A
#
# COMPACT_ATOMS: atom_id res chain seq x y z
N PRO A 1 -23.55 -4.18 8.31
CA PRO A 1 -22.48 -3.19 8.04
C PRO A 1 -21.27 -3.49 8.94
N VAL A 2 -20.04 -3.32 8.43
CA VAL A 2 -18.76 -3.73 9.07
C VAL A 2 -18.64 -3.25 10.53
N LEU A 3 -19.07 -2.02 10.82
CA LEU A 3 -19.00 -1.45 12.18
C LEU A 3 -19.83 -2.24 13.22
N LYS A 4 -21.02 -2.73 12.83
CA LYS A 4 -21.86 -3.56 13.71
C LYS A 4 -21.23 -4.94 13.97
N ASP A 5 -20.47 -5.46 13.00
CA ASP A 5 -19.77 -6.73 13.15
C ASP A 5 -18.55 -6.57 14.08
N LEU A 6 -17.78 -5.49 13.92
CA LEU A 6 -16.68 -5.14 14.83
C LEU A 6 -17.18 -4.95 16.28
N GLN A 7 -18.31 -4.26 16.47
CA GLN A 7 -18.94 -4.11 17.80
C GLN A 7 -19.35 -5.46 18.38
N ARG A 8 -20.02 -6.30 17.59
CA ARG A 8 -20.48 -7.62 18.05
C ARG A 8 -19.33 -8.54 18.45
N ARG A 9 -18.17 -8.40 17.80
CA ARG A 9 -16.95 -9.17 18.09
C ARG A 9 -16.07 -8.55 19.18
N GLY A 10 -16.47 -7.41 19.74
CA GLY A 10 -15.71 -6.75 20.82
C GLY A 10 -14.48 -5.95 20.37
N PHE A 11 -14.35 -5.68 19.06
CA PHE A 11 -13.25 -4.89 18.49
C PHE A 11 -13.54 -3.38 18.42
N LEU A 12 -14.80 -2.99 18.59
CA LEU A 12 -15.24 -1.60 18.51
C LEU A 12 -16.17 -1.30 19.68
N ALA A 13 -15.84 -0.27 20.46
CA ALA A 13 -16.65 0.22 21.57
C ALA A 13 -16.86 1.74 21.46
N GLY A 14 -17.83 2.27 22.20
CA GLY A 14 -18.13 3.70 22.27
C GLY A 14 -19.21 4.17 21.30
N THR A 15 -19.46 5.48 21.33
CA THR A 15 -20.45 6.18 20.48
C THR A 15 -19.81 6.67 19.19
N ASP A 16 -20.60 7.17 18.24
CA ASP A 16 -20.11 7.62 16.94
C ASP A 16 -18.99 8.67 17.01
N GLU A 17 -19.03 9.55 18.02
CA GLU A 17 -18.01 10.57 18.23
C GLU A 17 -16.79 10.06 19.00
N HIS A 18 -16.91 8.99 19.79
CA HIS A 18 -15.87 8.50 20.71
C HIS A 18 -15.67 6.99 20.53
N ARG A 19 -15.46 6.57 19.28
CA ARG A 19 -15.20 5.17 18.94
C ARG A 19 -13.79 4.78 19.37
N ARG A 20 -13.67 3.63 20.01
CA ARG A 20 -12.41 3.02 20.39
C ARG A 20 -12.30 1.66 19.74
N LEU A 21 -11.20 1.48 19.02
CA LEU A 21 -10.80 0.20 18.44
C LEU A 21 -9.95 -0.55 19.47
N SER A 22 -10.18 -1.83 19.62
CA SER A 22 -9.41 -2.73 20.47
C SER A 22 -8.96 -3.94 19.66
N GLY A 23 -7.89 -4.61 20.09
CA GLY A 23 -7.37 -5.78 19.38
C GLY A 23 -6.79 -5.42 18.01
N CYS A 24 -6.16 -4.24 17.92
CA CYS A 24 -5.65 -3.69 16.67
C CYS A 24 -4.70 -4.64 15.94
N SER A 25 -3.84 -5.38 16.66
CA SER A 25 -2.96 -6.40 16.06
C SER A 25 -3.75 -7.53 15.40
N GLU A 26 -4.82 -8.02 16.03
CA GLU A 26 -5.66 -9.06 15.43
C GLU A 26 -6.41 -8.52 14.20
N LEU A 27 -6.93 -7.30 14.29
CA LEU A 27 -7.59 -6.64 13.17
C LEU A 27 -6.65 -6.41 12.00
N PHE A 28 -5.38 -6.06 12.27
CA PHE A 28 -4.35 -5.92 11.25
C PHE A 28 -4.12 -7.24 10.51
N LEU A 29 -3.93 -8.35 11.23
CA LEU A 29 -3.77 -9.67 10.61
C LEU A 29 -4.99 -10.06 9.76
N ARG A 30 -6.20 -9.82 10.27
CA ARG A 30 -7.45 -10.04 9.51
C ARG A 30 -7.54 -9.16 8.27
N TRP A 31 -7.10 -7.91 8.38
CA TRP A 31 -7.09 -6.96 7.27
C TRP A 31 -6.10 -7.40 6.19
N GLU A 32 -4.89 -7.83 6.57
CA GLU A 32 -3.88 -8.30 5.63
C GLU A 32 -4.33 -9.56 4.88
N LEU A 33 -4.89 -10.56 5.60
CA LEU A 33 -5.46 -11.75 4.99
C LEU A 33 -6.61 -11.38 4.03
N GLY A 34 -7.53 -10.52 4.46
CA GLY A 34 -8.62 -10.05 3.62
C GLY A 34 -8.16 -9.23 2.41
N TYR A 35 -7.04 -8.52 2.54
CA TYR A 35 -6.41 -7.80 1.44
C TYR A 35 -5.91 -8.79 0.39
N SER A 36 -5.10 -9.77 0.82
CA SER A 36 -4.50 -10.78 -0.06
C SER A 36 -5.56 -11.67 -0.73
N ASP A 37 -6.50 -12.21 0.04
CA ASP A 37 -7.44 -13.24 -0.43
C ASP A 37 -8.54 -12.72 -1.35
N ARG A 38 -8.85 -11.42 -1.29
CA ARG A 38 -10.02 -10.87 -1.99
C ARG A 38 -9.78 -9.49 -2.57
N LEU A 39 -9.32 -8.55 -1.75
CA LEU A 39 -9.32 -7.15 -2.17
C LEU A 39 -8.30 -6.90 -3.28
N ARG A 40 -7.09 -7.46 -3.19
CA ARG A 40 -6.05 -7.26 -4.20
C ARG A 40 -6.51 -7.70 -5.58
N GLU A 41 -7.13 -8.87 -5.68
CA GLU A 41 -7.68 -9.39 -6.94
C GLU A 41 -8.78 -8.46 -7.48
N ALA A 42 -9.71 -8.04 -6.62
CA ALA A 42 -10.80 -7.14 -7.00
C ALA A 42 -10.31 -5.76 -7.46
N LEU A 43 -9.13 -5.31 -7.01
CA LEU A 43 -8.50 -4.07 -7.44
C LEU A 43 -7.59 -4.26 -8.66
N GLY A 44 -7.32 -5.49 -9.08
CA GLY A 44 -6.44 -5.81 -10.20
C GLY A 44 -6.92 -5.22 -11.51
N LEU A 45 -6.12 -4.35 -12.13
CA LEU A 45 -6.43 -3.80 -13.46
C LEU A 45 -5.64 -4.51 -14.55
N LYS A 46 -4.31 -4.49 -14.44
CA LYS A 46 -3.41 -5.03 -15.47
C LYS A 46 -1.99 -5.20 -14.93
N ARG A 47 -1.25 -6.15 -15.49
CA ARG A 47 0.20 -6.24 -15.33
C ARG A 47 0.90 -5.68 -16.56
N CYS A 48 2.01 -5.00 -16.30
CA CYS A 48 2.81 -4.32 -17.30
C CYS A 48 4.29 -4.58 -17.04
N ARG A 49 5.08 -4.47 -18.10
CA ARG A 49 6.50 -4.18 -17.97
C ARG A 49 6.74 -2.72 -18.24
N TRP A 50 7.79 -2.18 -17.64
CA TRP A 50 8.32 -0.93 -18.13
C TRP A 50 9.12 -1.16 -19.40
N GLN A 51 9.30 -0.12 -20.22
CA GLN A 51 10.02 -0.21 -21.49
C GLN A 51 11.35 -0.97 -21.31
N LYS A 52 11.65 -1.86 -22.27
CA LYS A 52 12.82 -2.72 -22.21
C LYS A 52 14.10 -1.89 -21.99
N GLY A 53 14.90 -2.27 -21.00
CA GLY A 53 16.17 -1.62 -20.64
C GLY A 53 16.08 -0.57 -19.54
N ARG A 54 14.88 -0.25 -19.04
CA ARG A 54 14.72 0.63 -17.86
C ARG A 54 14.70 -0.13 -16.56
N ASN A 55 15.21 0.51 -15.51
CA ASN A 55 15.25 -0.05 -14.15
C ASN A 55 14.06 0.47 -13.35
N LEU A 56 13.33 -0.39 -12.63
CA LEU A 56 12.22 0.02 -11.77
C LEU A 56 12.59 1.11 -10.75
N LYS A 57 13.86 1.22 -10.35
CA LYS A 57 14.39 2.31 -9.51
C LYS A 57 14.22 3.71 -10.14
N GLU A 58 14.07 3.82 -11.45
CA GLU A 58 13.86 5.09 -12.17
C GLU A 58 12.37 5.48 -12.25
N LEU A 59 11.46 4.55 -11.99
CA LEU A 59 10.01 4.74 -12.11
C LEU A 59 9.46 5.84 -11.19
N PRO A 60 9.95 6.00 -9.94
CA PRO A 60 9.47 7.05 -9.04
C PRO A 60 9.66 8.46 -9.60
N ALA A 61 10.78 8.73 -10.27
CA ALA A 61 11.04 10.02 -10.90
C ALA A 61 10.10 10.28 -12.09
N ALA A 62 9.75 9.23 -12.85
CA ALA A 62 8.72 9.35 -13.88
C ALA A 62 7.34 9.64 -13.29
N ILE A 63 7.00 8.99 -12.18
CA ILE A 63 5.71 9.16 -11.48
C ILE A 63 5.60 10.54 -10.85
N GLU A 64 6.64 11.05 -10.19
CA GLU A 64 6.65 12.38 -9.58
C GLU A 64 6.16 13.46 -10.56
N ARG A 65 6.66 13.42 -11.79
CA ARG A 65 6.29 14.37 -12.85
C ARG A 65 4.81 14.29 -13.27
N LEU A 66 4.13 13.16 -12.99
CA LEU A 66 2.78 12.87 -13.44
C LEU A 66 1.75 12.85 -12.31
N ALA A 67 2.19 12.62 -11.07
CA ALA A 67 1.31 12.22 -9.98
C ALA A 67 0.37 13.33 -9.51
N ALA A 68 0.73 14.60 -9.70
CA ALA A 68 -0.14 15.74 -9.40
C ALA A 68 -1.42 15.73 -10.25
N GLU A 69 -1.36 15.19 -11.47
CA GLU A 69 -2.47 15.18 -12.43
C GLU A 69 -3.21 13.84 -12.43
N GLU A 70 -2.49 12.73 -12.26
CA GLU A 70 -3.01 11.38 -12.52
C GLU A 70 -3.38 10.61 -11.24
N GLY A 71 -3.17 11.20 -10.05
CA GLY A 71 -3.62 10.63 -8.79
C GLY A 71 -3.01 9.25 -8.44
N ILE A 72 -1.82 8.98 -8.95
CA ILE A 72 -1.07 7.72 -8.80
C ILE A 72 -0.48 7.63 -7.39
N LEU A 73 -0.46 6.44 -6.80
CA LEU A 73 0.35 6.12 -5.62
C LEU A 73 1.30 4.96 -5.93
N VAL A 74 2.52 5.03 -5.42
CA VAL A 74 3.50 3.93 -5.48
C VAL A 74 3.29 3.01 -4.28
N GLY A 75 3.02 1.74 -4.57
CA GLY A 75 2.79 0.66 -3.62
C GLY A 75 3.84 -0.45 -3.69
N GLY A 76 3.57 -1.53 -2.96
CA GLY A 76 4.36 -2.77 -2.94
C GLY A 76 5.82 -2.56 -2.56
N GLU A 77 6.69 -3.41 -3.12
CA GLU A 77 8.13 -3.42 -2.85
C GLU A 77 8.79 -2.07 -3.19
N LEU A 78 8.57 -1.52 -4.40
CA LEU A 78 9.07 -0.20 -4.76
C LEU A 78 8.64 0.88 -3.74
N GLY A 79 7.36 0.91 -3.37
CA GLY A 79 6.84 1.88 -2.40
C GLY A 79 7.47 1.74 -1.01
N ALA A 80 7.68 0.51 -0.54
CA ALA A 80 8.33 0.24 0.73
C ALA A 80 9.82 0.62 0.72
N CYS A 81 10.56 0.29 -0.34
CA CYS A 81 11.96 0.67 -0.46
C CYS A 81 12.13 2.20 -0.47
N LEU A 82 11.24 2.91 -1.19
CA LEU A 82 11.20 4.37 -1.16
C LEU A 82 10.88 4.87 0.25
N LEU A 83 9.85 4.35 0.91
CA LEU A 83 9.47 4.82 2.24
C LEU A 83 10.62 4.68 3.26
N LEU A 84 11.33 3.54 3.20
CA LEU A 84 12.43 3.23 4.10
C LEU A 84 13.76 3.89 3.71
N GLY A 85 13.91 4.34 2.46
CA GLY A 85 15.16 4.89 1.95
C GLY A 85 16.24 3.83 1.72
N THR A 86 15.86 2.60 1.37
CA THR A 86 16.81 1.50 1.11
C THR A 86 17.17 1.39 -0.38
N GLU A 87 18.38 0.94 -0.66
CA GLU A 87 18.91 0.70 -2.01
C GLU A 87 18.75 -0.76 -2.49
N GLU A 88 18.01 -1.59 -1.75
CA GLU A 88 17.74 -2.98 -2.11
C GLU A 88 17.27 -3.15 -3.56
N ASP A 89 17.56 -4.33 -4.13
CA ASP A 89 17.11 -4.66 -5.47
C ASP A 89 15.59 -4.78 -5.50
N ILE A 90 14.97 -4.06 -6.44
CA ILE A 90 13.52 -3.96 -6.59
C ILE A 90 13.11 -4.87 -7.74
N GLY A 91 12.39 -5.93 -7.43
CA GLY A 91 11.88 -6.89 -8.40
C GLY A 91 10.51 -6.51 -8.96
N GLN A 92 9.69 -5.78 -8.19
CA GLN A 92 8.32 -5.43 -8.55
C GLN A 92 7.91 -4.02 -8.09
N ALA A 93 6.94 -3.46 -8.80
CA ALA A 93 6.30 -2.20 -8.44
C ALA A 93 4.77 -2.38 -8.48
N THR A 94 4.07 -1.80 -7.51
CA THR A 94 2.61 -1.66 -7.57
C THR A 94 2.28 -0.19 -7.77
N LEU A 95 1.40 0.13 -8.73
CA LEU A 95 0.89 1.47 -8.94
C LEU A 95 -0.61 1.45 -8.67
N HIS A 96 -1.07 2.24 -7.69
CA HIS A 96 -2.48 2.45 -7.49
C HIS A 96 -2.95 3.66 -8.31
N CYS A 97 -3.91 3.43 -9.18
CA CYS A 97 -4.30 4.38 -10.21
C CYS A 97 -5.75 4.85 -10.01
N ARG A 98 -6.03 6.07 -10.44
CA ARG A 98 -7.37 6.59 -10.70
C ARG A 98 -7.44 7.07 -12.15
N GLY A 99 -8.63 7.06 -12.74
CA GLY A 99 -8.85 7.62 -14.07
C GLY A 99 -8.48 6.67 -15.22
N ASP A 100 -8.03 7.26 -16.32
CA ASP A 100 -7.81 6.58 -17.59
C ASP A 100 -6.49 5.79 -17.59
N MET A 101 -6.61 4.46 -17.47
CA MET A 101 -5.49 3.53 -17.47
C MET A 101 -4.66 3.60 -18.76
N LEU A 102 -5.29 3.77 -19.93
CA LEU A 102 -4.57 3.79 -21.20
C LEU A 102 -3.69 5.04 -21.27
N ARG A 103 -4.23 6.20 -20.87
CA ARG A 103 -3.47 7.44 -20.79
C ARG A 103 -2.27 7.31 -19.85
N LEU A 104 -2.49 6.72 -18.67
CA LEU A 104 -1.42 6.49 -17.70
C LEU A 104 -0.31 5.61 -18.29
N MET A 105 -0.69 4.48 -18.89
CA MET A 105 0.26 3.55 -19.50
C MET A 105 1.08 4.21 -20.60
N LEU A 106 0.47 5.05 -21.44
CA LEU A 106 1.18 5.80 -22.47
C LEU A 106 2.17 6.82 -21.88
N ARG A 107 1.76 7.60 -20.88
CA ARG A 107 2.62 8.62 -20.25
C ARG A 107 3.80 8.02 -19.48
N LEU A 108 3.62 6.85 -18.88
CA LEU A 108 4.67 6.11 -18.18
C LEU A 108 5.42 5.13 -19.09
N GLU A 109 5.06 5.03 -20.37
CA GLU A 109 5.65 4.08 -21.33
C GLU A 109 5.59 2.62 -20.84
N LEU A 110 4.46 2.28 -20.20
CA LEU A 110 4.16 0.92 -19.74
C LEU A 110 3.58 0.10 -20.88
N VAL A 111 4.10 -1.11 -21.04
CA VAL A 111 3.62 -2.06 -22.05
C VAL A 111 2.87 -3.18 -21.34
N PRO A 112 1.63 -3.53 -21.77
CA PRO A 112 0.92 -4.67 -21.22
C PRO A 112 1.79 -5.94 -21.26
N ASP A 113 1.89 -6.62 -20.12
CA ASP A 113 2.68 -7.83 -19.98
C ASP A 113 2.10 -8.64 -18.81
N PRO A 114 1.44 -9.79 -19.06
CA PRO A 114 0.86 -10.62 -18.01
C PRO A 114 1.86 -11.04 -16.93
N GLU A 115 3.14 -11.18 -17.30
CA GLU A 115 4.23 -11.56 -16.39
C GLU A 115 5.07 -10.36 -15.94
N GLY A 116 4.69 -9.15 -16.38
CA GLY A 116 5.43 -7.93 -16.10
C GLY A 116 5.51 -7.61 -14.60
N PRO A 117 6.60 -6.97 -14.15
CA PRO A 117 6.84 -6.67 -12.74
C PRO A 117 6.06 -5.45 -12.23
N VAL A 118 5.36 -4.71 -13.09
CA VAL A 118 4.56 -3.54 -12.70
C VAL A 118 3.08 -3.94 -12.61
N HIS A 119 2.53 -3.92 -11.42
CA HIS A 119 1.13 -4.24 -11.13
C HIS A 119 0.32 -2.95 -11.08
N LEU A 120 -0.68 -2.81 -11.94
CA LEU A 120 -1.62 -1.68 -11.90
C LEU A 120 -2.86 -2.11 -11.12
N LEU A 121 -3.16 -1.38 -10.05
CA LEU A 121 -4.33 -1.58 -9.21
C LEU A 121 -5.22 -0.35 -9.20
N GLN A 122 -6.52 -0.55 -9.03
CA GLN A 122 -7.43 0.54 -8.72
C GLN A 122 -7.19 1.06 -7.31
N ARG A 123 -7.24 2.39 -7.11
CA ARG A 123 -7.21 2.98 -5.77
C ARG A 123 -8.43 2.58 -4.95
N PHE A 124 -8.22 2.29 -3.67
CA PHE A 124 -9.25 1.83 -2.75
C PHE A 124 -9.35 2.72 -1.52
N GLY A 125 -10.47 3.42 -1.37
CA GLY A 125 -10.75 4.26 -0.20
C GLY A 125 -10.17 5.67 -0.27
N MET A 126 -10.34 6.41 0.83
CA MET A 126 -9.93 7.82 0.97
C MET A 126 -8.61 7.99 1.74
N ASN A 127 -8.16 6.95 2.42
CA ASN A 127 -6.99 6.94 3.32
C ASN A 127 -5.92 5.93 2.87
N ASP A 128 -5.80 5.72 1.55
CA ASP A 128 -4.83 4.82 0.91
C ASP A 128 -3.48 5.47 0.63
N ARG A 129 -3.31 6.77 0.96
CA ARG A 129 -2.10 7.55 0.73
C ARG A 129 -1.34 7.81 2.04
N TRP A 130 -0.03 7.60 2.02
CA TRP A 130 0.85 8.05 3.09
C TRP A 130 0.94 9.58 3.16
N ARG A 131 0.78 10.13 4.37
CA ARG A 131 0.81 11.58 4.64
C ARG A 131 1.92 12.00 5.60
N GLY A 132 2.65 11.05 6.17
CA GLY A 132 3.80 11.36 7.02
C GLY A 132 5.02 11.74 6.18
N TRP A 133 6.13 11.97 6.88
CA TRP A 133 7.41 12.22 6.23
C TRP A 133 7.82 11.01 5.38
N GLN A 134 8.44 11.28 4.23
CA GLN A 134 9.02 10.29 3.33
C GLN A 134 10.26 10.89 2.65
N PRO A 135 11.27 10.07 2.33
CA PRO A 135 12.53 10.57 1.77
C PRO A 135 12.45 10.91 0.27
N PHE A 136 11.45 10.38 -0.45
CA PHE A 136 11.26 10.64 -1.88
C PHE A 136 9.99 11.44 -2.15
N PRO A 137 9.95 12.26 -3.21
CA PRO A 137 8.79 13.11 -3.54
C PRO A 137 7.62 12.33 -4.16
N ALA A 138 7.88 11.14 -4.73
CA ALA A 138 6.84 10.31 -5.33
C ALA A 138 5.77 9.95 -4.29
N PRO A 139 4.47 10.13 -4.57
CA PRO A 139 3.42 9.85 -3.60
C PRO A 139 3.30 8.34 -3.34
N LEU A 140 3.32 7.96 -2.06
CA LEU A 140 3.32 6.57 -1.63
C LEU A 140 1.93 6.13 -1.14
N ALA A 141 1.64 4.84 -1.33
CA ALA A 141 0.52 4.19 -0.66
C ALA A 141 0.76 4.14 0.85
N ASP A 142 -0.32 4.05 1.62
CA ASP A 142 -0.22 3.91 3.07
C ASP A 142 0.56 2.63 3.46
N PRO A 143 1.41 2.66 4.50
CA PRO A 143 2.17 1.50 4.95
C PRO A 143 1.37 0.22 5.18
N LEU A 144 0.07 0.31 5.49
CA LEU A 144 -0.80 -0.86 5.54
C LEU A 144 -0.79 -1.59 4.18
N PHE A 145 -1.02 -0.86 3.08
CA PHE A 145 -0.99 -1.43 1.73
C PHE A 145 0.40 -1.92 1.37
N LEU A 146 1.45 -1.13 1.63
CA LEU A 146 2.82 -1.55 1.32
C LEU A 146 3.15 -2.92 1.93
N HIS A 147 2.83 -3.10 3.21
CA HIS A 147 3.07 -4.34 3.92
C HIS A 147 2.25 -5.50 3.35
N ALA A 148 0.93 -5.36 3.23
CA ALA A 148 0.06 -6.44 2.75
C ALA A 148 0.37 -6.85 1.30
N GLU A 149 0.81 -5.91 0.47
CA GLU A 149 1.19 -6.19 -0.92
C GLU A 149 2.48 -6.99 -1.04
N ILE A 150 3.47 -6.66 -0.20
CA ILE A 150 4.72 -7.43 -0.13
C ILE A 150 4.43 -8.81 0.47
N ALA A 151 3.63 -8.89 1.53
CA ALA A 151 3.28 -10.16 2.17
C ALA A 151 2.55 -11.11 1.20
N ALA A 152 1.66 -10.56 0.36
CA ALA A 152 0.89 -11.34 -0.60
C ALA A 152 1.73 -11.87 -1.79
N VAL A 153 2.71 -11.10 -2.26
CA VAL A 153 3.40 -11.40 -3.53
C VAL A 153 4.87 -11.81 -3.35
N LEU A 154 5.51 -11.32 -2.30
CA LEU A 154 6.95 -11.48 -2.03
C LEU A 154 7.18 -11.86 -0.56
N PRO A 155 6.61 -12.98 -0.06
CA PRO A 155 6.73 -13.36 1.35
C PRO A 155 8.17 -13.62 1.81
N HIS A 156 9.11 -13.82 0.88
CA HIS A 156 10.54 -13.98 1.16
C HIS A 156 11.26 -12.66 1.52
N ARG A 157 10.60 -11.50 1.37
CA ARG A 157 11.13 -10.19 1.77
C ARG A 157 10.89 -9.91 3.27
N GLU A 158 11.22 -10.86 4.13
CA GLU A 158 10.95 -10.83 5.57
C GLU A 158 11.51 -9.58 6.26
N GLU A 159 12.73 -9.19 5.90
CA GLU A 159 13.40 -8.02 6.47
C GLU A 159 12.70 -6.71 6.08
N LEU A 160 12.26 -6.57 4.83
CA LEU A 160 11.52 -5.40 4.37
C LEU A 160 10.15 -5.31 5.05
N LEU A 161 9.44 -6.44 5.17
CA LEU A 161 8.17 -6.54 5.90
C LEU A 161 8.34 -6.12 7.36
N ARG A 162 9.35 -6.67 8.04
CA ARG A 162 9.68 -6.35 9.43
C ARG A 162 9.96 -4.87 9.62
N GLN A 163 10.78 -4.25 8.75
CA GLN A 163 11.08 -2.83 8.84
C GLN A 163 9.84 -1.93 8.65
N ILE A 164 8.97 -2.26 7.70
CA ILE A 164 7.70 -1.53 7.50
C ILE A 164 6.82 -1.67 8.75
N TYR A 165 6.70 -2.89 9.26
CA TYR A 165 5.89 -3.16 10.44
C TYR A 165 6.39 -2.37 11.66
N ASP A 166 7.65 -2.55 12.04
CA ASP A 166 8.24 -1.96 13.24
C ASP A 166 8.19 -0.42 13.21
N ARG A 167 8.53 0.20 12.05
CA ARG A 167 8.66 1.65 11.95
C ARG A 167 7.33 2.37 11.70
N TYR A 168 6.40 1.77 10.97
CA TYR A 168 5.20 2.48 10.50
C TYR A 168 3.88 1.87 10.95
N LEU A 169 3.80 0.57 11.22
CA LEU A 169 2.54 -0.08 11.58
C LEU A 169 2.40 -0.27 13.09
N GLN A 170 3.41 -0.84 13.75
CA GLN A 170 3.41 -1.07 15.19
C GLN A 170 3.01 0.19 16.00
N PRO A 171 3.52 1.41 15.70
CA PRO A 171 3.11 2.62 16.42
C PRO A 171 1.63 2.99 16.25
N ARG A 172 0.95 2.47 15.22
CA ARG A 172 -0.49 2.68 14.96
C ARG A 172 -1.36 1.60 15.58
N LEU A 173 -0.77 0.44 15.90
CA LEU A 173 -1.46 -0.73 16.41
C LEU A 173 -1.43 -0.84 17.94
N THR A 174 -0.73 0.07 18.61
CA THR A 174 -0.85 0.23 20.06
C THR A 174 -2.24 0.71 20.43
N ASP A 175 -2.95 -0.08 21.23
CA ASP A 175 -4.21 0.33 21.83
C ASP A 175 -3.96 1.61 22.64
N VAL A 176 -4.80 2.63 22.45
CA VAL A 176 -4.77 3.85 23.25
C VAL A 176 -5.20 3.46 24.67
N GLN A 177 -4.23 3.15 25.52
CA GLN A 177 -4.45 3.06 26.96
C GLN A 177 -4.43 4.48 27.51
N GLU A 178 -5.60 5.03 27.82
CA GLU A 178 -5.65 6.17 28.72
C GLU A 178 -5.21 5.69 30.10
N GLY A 179 -4.08 6.24 30.56
CA GLY A 179 -3.69 6.18 31.96
C GLY A 179 -4.81 6.74 32.81
N LYS A 180 -5.42 5.87 33.62
CA LYS A 180 -6.06 6.31 34.86
C LYS A 180 -4.96 6.39 35.91
N GLY A 181 -4.63 7.61 36.32
CA GLY A 181 -3.70 7.91 37.40
C GLY A 181 -3.69 9.40 37.67
#